data_AF-A0A2E1Q5N6-F1
#
_entry.id   AF-A0A2E1Q5N6-F1
#
_cell.length_a   1.000
_cell.length_b   1.000
_cell.length_c   1.000
_cell.angle_alpha   90.00
_cell.angle_beta   90.00
_cell.angle_gamma   90.00
#
_symmetry.space_group_name_H-M   'P 1'
#
loop_
_entity.id
_entity.type
_entity.pdbx_description
1 polymer ?
#
loop_
_entity_poly.entity_id
_entity_poly.type
_entity_poly.pdbx_seq_one_letter_code
_entity_poly.pdbx_strand_id
1 'polypeptide(L)'
;MSLDDLLKQLQKEYLEEIPSRIEGIQSHVDAKNMDALKEDFHKMKGTGKTYGIPEITELGEKMESLFLACPAQGLSRVNEALAILSRIHDSRTQGQAYMIHEDSRFMEIQKAS
;
A
#
# COMPACT_ATOMS: atom_id res chain seq x y z
N MET A 1 -5.42 28.18 -10.00
CA MET A 1 -5.20 26.81 -9.50
C MET A 1 -6.48 26.05 -9.70
N SER A 2 -6.45 24.96 -10.47
CA SER A 2 -7.62 24.11 -10.72
C SER A 2 -7.80 23.06 -9.60
N LEU A 3 -8.97 22.41 -9.54
CA LEU A 3 -9.17 21.27 -8.65
C LEU A 3 -8.18 20.14 -8.96
N ASP A 4 -7.87 19.92 -10.25
CA ASP A 4 -6.87 18.95 -10.71
C ASP A 4 -5.45 19.29 -10.24
N ASP A 5 -5.06 20.57 -10.24
CA ASP A 5 -3.77 21.00 -9.69
C ASP A 5 -3.67 20.71 -8.18
N LEU A 6 -4.75 20.98 -7.44
CA LEU A 6 -4.81 20.69 -6.01
C LEU A 6 -4.70 19.18 -5.74
N LEU A 7 -5.42 18.35 -6.50
CA LEU A 7 -5.37 16.90 -6.35
C LEU A 7 -3.95 16.35 -6.66
N LYS A 8 -3.30 16.85 -7.70
CA LYS A 8 -1.91 16.48 -8.02
C LYS A 8 -0.94 16.88 -6.92
N GLN A 9 -1.12 18.05 -6.30
CA GLN A 9 -0.30 18.46 -5.18
C GLN A 9 -0.48 17.52 -3.98
N LEU A 10 -1.73 17.23 -3.61
CA LEU A 10 -2.05 16.29 -2.53
C LEU A 10 -1.52 14.88 -2.78
N GLN A 11 -1.60 14.40 -4.03
CA GLN A 11 -1.00 13.12 -4.43
C GLN A 11 0.51 13.14 -4.22
N LYS A 12 1.19 14.22 -4.62
CA LYS A 12 2.64 14.36 -4.43
C LYS A 12 3.01 14.33 -2.95
N GLU A 13 2.31 15.12 -2.11
CA GLU A 13 2.52 15.14 -0.67
C GLU A 13 2.34 13.74 -0.07
N TYR A 14 1.31 13.02 -0.48
CA TYR A 14 1.08 11.65 -0.04
C TYR A 14 2.17 10.67 -0.49
N LEU A 15 2.69 10.80 -1.72
CA LEU A 15 3.81 9.98 -2.21
C LEU A 15 5.08 10.23 -1.38
N GLU A 16 5.35 11.48 -0.98
CA GLU A 16 6.50 11.82 -0.13
C GLU A 16 6.43 11.15 1.26
N GLU A 17 5.23 10.80 1.73
CA GLU A 17 5.05 10.06 3.00
C GLU A 17 5.22 8.54 2.86
N ILE A 18 5.14 7.97 1.64
CA ILE A 18 5.19 6.51 1.44
C ILE A 18 6.45 5.87 2.03
N PRO A 19 7.68 6.41 1.84
CA PRO A 19 8.88 5.83 2.43
C PRO A 19 8.78 5.70 3.97
N SER A 20 8.30 6.74 4.65
CA SER A 20 8.13 6.70 6.10
C SER A 20 7.04 5.71 6.53
N ARG A 21 5.98 5.56 5.74
CA ARG A 21 4.95 4.52 5.97
C ARG A 21 5.52 3.11 5.83
N ILE A 22 6.39 2.87 4.84
CA ILE A 22 7.09 1.59 4.67
C ILE A 22 7.92 1.27 5.94
N GLU A 23 8.68 2.24 6.44
CA GLU A 23 9.46 2.08 7.67
C GLU A 23 8.58 1.81 8.91
N GLY A 24 7.44 2.50 9.01
CA GLY A 24 6.47 2.28 10.08
C GLY A 24 5.88 0.87 10.07
N ILE A 25 5.43 0.41 8.90
CA ILE A 25 4.90 -0.95 8.72
C ILE A 25 6.00 -1.97 9.05
N GLN A 26 7.24 -1.77 8.57
CA GLN A 26 8.36 -2.65 8.87
C GLN A 26 8.62 -2.74 10.39
N SER A 27 8.55 -1.62 11.10
CA SER A 27 8.67 -1.59 12.55
C SER A 27 7.57 -2.40 13.25
N HIS A 28 6.33 -2.37 12.73
CA HIS A 28 5.23 -3.20 13.25
C HIS A 28 5.40 -4.70 12.91
N VAL A 29 6.04 -5.03 11.78
CA VAL A 29 6.45 -6.42 11.46
C VAL A 29 7.45 -6.93 12.48
N ASP A 30 8.49 -6.15 12.78
CA ASP A 30 9.54 -6.52 13.73
C ASP A 30 8.97 -6.69 15.16
N ALA A 31 8.01 -5.84 15.52
CA ALA A 31 7.26 -5.95 16.77
C ALA A 31 6.21 -7.07 16.78
N LYS A 32 5.98 -7.75 15.64
CA LYS A 32 4.91 -8.75 15.43
C LYS A 32 3.52 -8.24 15.83
N ASN A 33 3.27 -6.95 15.65
CA ASN A 33 2.02 -6.30 16.03
C ASN A 33 0.98 -6.43 14.91
N MET A 34 0.25 -7.53 14.90
CA MET A 34 -0.72 -7.86 13.85
C MET A 34 -1.87 -6.85 13.76
N ASP A 35 -2.34 -6.32 14.89
CA ASP A 35 -3.40 -5.30 14.90
C ASP A 35 -2.92 -4.00 14.27
N ALA A 36 -1.71 -3.54 14.61
CA ALA A 36 -1.13 -2.35 13.99
C ALA A 36 -0.93 -2.52 12.48
N LEU A 37 -0.45 -3.70 12.03
CA LEU A 37 -0.28 -4.01 10.61
C LEU A 37 -1.63 -3.94 9.87
N LYS A 38 -2.68 -4.56 10.41
CA LYS A 38 -4.02 -4.49 9.85
C LYS A 38 -4.51 -3.04 9.76
N GLU A 39 -4.28 -2.23 10.79
CA GLU A 39 -4.64 -0.81 10.79
C GLU A 39 -3.85 0.01 9.75
N ASP A 40 -2.56 -0.28 9.55
CA ASP A 40 -1.75 0.37 8.52
C ASP A 40 -2.30 0.10 7.12
N PHE A 41 -2.60 -1.16 6.80
CA PHE A 41 -3.17 -1.52 5.50
C PHE A 41 -4.60 -0.96 5.31
N HIS A 42 -5.41 -0.90 6.37
CA HIS A 42 -6.71 -0.23 6.35
C HIS A 42 -6.58 1.26 6.04
N LYS A 43 -5.66 1.96 6.70
CA LYS A 43 -5.38 3.39 6.45
C LYS A 43 -4.84 3.61 5.05
N MET A 44 -3.97 2.72 4.56
CA MET A 44 -3.42 2.77 3.21
C MET A 44 -4.51 2.61 2.15
N LYS A 45 -5.46 1.68 2.34
CA LYS A 45 -6.65 1.56 1.50
C LYS A 45 -7.45 2.87 1.44
N GLY A 46 -7.73 3.45 2.61
CA GLY A 46 -8.51 4.69 2.72
C GLY A 46 -7.81 5.88 2.07
N THR A 47 -6.53 6.07 2.35
CA THR A 47 -5.73 7.18 1.80
C THR A 47 -5.49 7.02 0.30
N GLY A 48 -5.21 5.81 -0.19
CA GLY A 48 -5.14 5.52 -1.63
C GLY A 48 -6.41 5.95 -2.37
N LYS A 49 -7.60 5.68 -1.80
CA LYS A 49 -8.88 6.08 -2.38
C LYS A 49 -9.06 7.60 -2.36
N THR A 50 -8.74 8.26 -1.25
CA THR A 50 -8.84 9.72 -1.09
C THR A 50 -7.95 10.47 -2.08
N TYR A 51 -6.70 10.01 -2.25
CA TYR A 51 -5.74 10.63 -3.16
C TYR A 51 -5.87 10.14 -4.61
N GLY A 52 -6.74 9.17 -4.91
CA GLY A 52 -6.96 8.67 -6.27
C GLY A 52 -5.79 7.85 -6.82
N ILE A 53 -5.14 7.06 -5.95
CA ILE A 53 -4.08 6.11 -6.32
C ILE A 53 -4.65 4.68 -6.19
N PRO A 54 -5.27 4.14 -7.26
CA PRO A 54 -6.00 2.87 -7.21
C PRO A 54 -5.12 1.70 -6.78
N GLU A 55 -3.88 1.62 -7.26
CA GLU A 55 -2.96 0.53 -6.93
C GLU A 55 -2.66 0.43 -5.42
N ILE A 56 -2.62 1.56 -4.71
CA ILE A 56 -2.43 1.60 -3.26
C ILE A 56 -3.71 1.16 -2.54
N THR A 57 -4.86 1.56 -3.09
CA THR A 57 -6.18 1.15 -2.57
C THR A 57 -6.31 -0.38 -2.63
N GLU A 58 -6.00 -0.95 -3.78
CA GLU A 58 -6.12 -2.39 -4.04
C GLU A 58 -5.12 -3.20 -3.20
N LEU A 59 -3.87 -2.73 -3.09
CA LEU A 59 -2.88 -3.38 -2.22
C LEU A 59 -3.32 -3.38 -0.75
N GLY A 60 -3.81 -2.23 -0.26
CA GLY A 60 -4.31 -2.10 1.12
C GLY A 60 -5.51 -3.00 1.38
N GLU A 61 -6.46 -3.06 0.44
CA GLU A 61 -7.63 -3.94 0.55
C GLU A 61 -7.23 -5.41 0.64
N LYS A 62 -6.36 -5.90 -0.24
CA LYS A 62 -5.96 -7.32 -0.24
C LYS A 62 -5.18 -7.70 1.02
N MET A 63 -4.28 -6.84 1.48
CA MET A 63 -3.54 -7.08 2.71
C MET A 63 -4.45 -7.02 3.94
N GLU A 64 -5.37 -6.07 4.01
CA GLU A 64 -6.35 -5.99 5.10
C GLU A 64 -7.23 -7.25 5.15
N SER A 65 -7.75 -7.71 4.01
CA SER A 65 -8.52 -8.95 3.92
C SER A 65 -7.73 -10.16 4.40
N LEU A 66 -6.45 -10.26 4.02
CA LEU A 66 -5.55 -11.32 4.50
C LEU A 66 -5.38 -11.28 6.02
N PHE A 67 -5.15 -10.10 6.61
CA PHE A 67 -5.03 -9.97 8.06
C PHE A 67 -6.33 -10.29 8.81
N LEU A 68 -7.49 -9.97 8.22
CA LEU A 68 -8.80 -10.33 8.78
C LEU A 68 -9.06 -11.84 8.72
N ALA A 69 -8.68 -12.49 7.62
CA ALA A 69 -8.90 -13.93 7.42
C ALA A 69 -7.89 -14.79 8.18
N CYS A 70 -6.60 -14.48 8.05
CA CYS A 70 -5.51 -15.20 8.69
C CYS A 70 -4.29 -14.28 8.95
N PRO A 71 -4.11 -13.75 10.17
CA PRO A 71 -3.01 -12.84 10.49
C PRO A 71 -1.61 -13.40 10.18
N ALA A 72 -1.42 -14.72 10.30
CA ALA A 72 -0.16 -15.36 9.96
C ALA A 72 0.15 -15.32 8.45
N GLN A 73 -0.88 -15.46 7.60
CA GLN A 73 -0.73 -15.31 6.15
C GLN A 73 -0.56 -13.84 5.76
N GLY A 74 -1.28 -12.93 6.41
CA GLY A 74 -1.05 -11.49 6.24
C GLY A 74 0.41 -11.14 6.52
N LEU A 75 0.93 -11.58 7.67
CA LEU A 75 2.32 -11.34 8.08
C LEU A 75 3.34 -11.91 7.08
N SER A 76 3.11 -13.12 6.55
CA SER A 76 4.05 -13.74 5.60
C SER A 76 4.11 -13.04 4.24
N ARG A 77 3.14 -12.18 3.92
CA ARG A 77 3.06 -11.42 2.66
C ARG A 77 3.39 -9.93 2.80
N VAL A 78 3.66 -9.45 4.01
CA VAL A 78 3.94 -8.02 4.23
C VAL A 78 5.17 -7.57 3.43
N ASN A 79 6.22 -8.38 3.36
CA ASN A 79 7.43 -8.03 2.63
C ASN A 79 7.15 -7.86 1.12
N GLU A 80 6.34 -8.75 0.53
CA GLU A 80 5.87 -8.59 -0.85
C GLU A 80 5.06 -7.30 -1.02
N ALA A 81 4.16 -6.98 -0.08
CA ALA A 81 3.36 -5.77 -0.11
C ALA A 81 4.22 -4.49 -0.02
N LEU A 82 5.20 -4.45 0.89
CA LEU A 82 6.14 -3.32 1.00
C LEU A 82 6.97 -3.15 -0.27
N ALA A 83 7.39 -4.26 -0.88
CA ALA A 83 8.14 -4.23 -2.13
C ALA A 83 7.28 -3.80 -3.33
N ILE A 84 5.97 -4.03 -3.32
CA ILE A 84 5.03 -3.47 -4.31
C ILE A 84 4.85 -1.98 -4.05
N LEU A 85 4.61 -1.57 -2.79
CA LEU A 85 4.40 -0.18 -2.41
C LEU A 85 5.59 0.72 -2.78
N SER A 86 6.82 0.23 -2.59
CA SER A 86 8.04 0.90 -3.06
C SER A 86 8.06 1.08 -4.58
N ARG A 87 7.62 0.08 -5.36
CA ARG A 87 7.56 0.20 -6.82
C ARG A 87 6.47 1.17 -7.28
N ILE A 88 5.33 1.16 -6.60
CA ILE A 88 4.26 2.15 -6.85
C ILE A 88 4.82 3.56 -6.64
N HIS A 89 5.50 3.79 -5.52
CA HIS A 89 6.14 5.07 -5.22
C HIS A 89 7.13 5.48 -6.32
N ASP A 90 8.04 4.59 -6.73
CA ASP A 90 9.03 4.89 -7.77
C ASP A 90 8.38 5.22 -9.12
N SER A 91 7.37 4.45 -9.55
CA SER A 91 6.65 4.73 -10.80
C SER A 91 5.88 6.06 -10.72
N ARG A 92 5.18 6.31 -9.62
CA ARG A 92 4.36 7.51 -9.45
C ARG A 92 5.18 8.78 -9.31
N THR A 93 6.33 8.72 -8.64
CA THR A 93 7.28 9.84 -8.57
C THR A 93 7.89 10.19 -9.93
N GLN A 94 7.96 9.20 -10.84
CA GLN A 94 8.33 9.40 -12.24
C GLN A 94 7.14 9.83 -13.15
N GLY A 95 5.96 10.03 -12.56
CA GLY A 95 4.75 10.42 -13.29
C GLY A 95 4.09 9.28 -14.07
N GLN A 96 4.43 8.03 -13.76
CA GLN A 96 3.88 6.83 -14.41
C GLN A 96 2.88 6.13 -13.49
N ALA A 97 1.82 5.57 -14.08
CA ALA A 97 0.93 4.68 -13.35
C ALA A 97 1.60 3.31 -13.14
N TYR A 98 1.39 2.69 -11.98
CA TYR A 98 1.90 1.35 -11.71
C TYR A 98 0.87 0.29 -12.09
N MET A 99 1.25 -0.66 -12.95
CA MET A 99 0.39 -1.78 -13.35
C MET A 99 0.44 -2.88 -12.29
N ILE A 100 -0.25 -2.69 -11.17
CA ILE A 100 -0.20 -3.64 -10.03
C ILE A 100 -0.64 -5.07 -10.41
N HIS A 101 -1.54 -5.19 -11.39
CA HIS A 101 -2.05 -6.47 -11.89
C HIS A 101 -1.03 -7.26 -12.73
N GLU A 102 0.07 -6.64 -13.15
CA GLU A 102 1.17 -7.32 -13.84
C GLU A 102 2.27 -7.77 -12.86
N ASP A 103 2.19 -7.34 -11.59
CA ASP A 103 3.15 -7.72 -10.56
C ASP A 103 2.86 -9.12 -10.03
N SER A 104 3.79 -10.05 -10.26
CA SER A 104 3.67 -11.42 -9.76
C SER A 104 3.48 -11.48 -8.24
N ARG A 105 4.06 -10.55 -7.48
CA ARG A 105 3.89 -10.50 -6.02
C ARG A 105 2.46 -10.18 -5.62
N PHE A 106 1.81 -9.28 -6.36
CA PHE A 106 0.41 -8.94 -6.11
C PHE A 106 -0.52 -10.09 -6.48
N MET A 107 -0.24 -10.80 -7.58
CA MET A 107 -0.98 -12.01 -7.94
C MET A 107 -0.91 -13.07 -6.84
N GLU A 108 0.25 -13.24 -6.20
CA GLU A 108 0.40 -14.20 -5.09
C GLU A 108 -0.36 -13.75 -3.82
N ILE A 109 -0.41 -12.45 -3.54
CA ILE A 109 -1.24 -11.88 -2.47
C ILE A 109 -2.73 -12.15 -2.75
N GLN A 110 -3.18 -11.93 -3.99
CA GLN A 110 -4.59 -12.16 -4.38
C GLN A 110 -5.02 -13.62 -4.27
N LYS A 111 -4.13 -14.57 -4.54
CA LYS A 111 -4.42 -16.01 -4.38
C LYS A 111 -4.54 -16.44 -2.93
N ALA A 112 -3.91 -15.71 -2.02
CA ALA A 112 -3.91 -16.00 -0.59
C ALA A 112 -5.11 -15.35 0.14
N SER A 113 -5.67 -14.27 -0.40
CA SER A 113 -6.78 -13.49 0.18
C SER A 113 -8.15 -14.13 -0.01
#